data_AF-A0A8T7KFW0-F1
#
_entry.id   AF-A0A8T7KFW0-F1
#
_cell.length_a   1.000
_cell.length_b   1.000
_cell.length_c   1.000
_cell.angle_alpha   90.00
_cell.angle_beta   90.00
_cell.angle_gamma   90.00
#
_symmetry.space_group_name_H-M   'P 1'
#
loop_
_entity.id
_entity.type
_entity.pdbx_description
1 polymer ?
#
loop_
_entity_poly.entity_id
_entity_poly.type
_entity_poly.pdbx_seq_one_letter_code
_entity_poly.pdbx_strand_id
1 'polypeptide(L)' 'MADLKSQLSDVSTKIDALEEERRVIYEDSHVDELEHPRLIAINHELEHLWDRKRRIEAAISAGLTELPIPPPAPEEEPVG' A
#
# COMPACT_ATOMS: atom_id res chain seq x y z
N MET A 1 -1.67 -3.39 -20.76
CA MET A 1 -1.67 -2.45 -19.62
C MET A 1 -2.91 -2.76 -18.79
N ALA A 2 -2.76 -3.02 -17.49
CA ALA A 2 -3.91 -3.18 -16.61
C ALA A 2 -4.63 -1.82 -16.50
N ASP A 3 -5.94 -1.80 -16.68
CA ASP A 3 -6.73 -0.58 -16.55
C ASP A 3 -6.74 -0.09 -15.09
N LEU A 4 -7.06 1.18 -14.87
CA LEU A 4 -7.08 1.75 -13.52
C LEU A 4 -8.01 0.99 -12.57
N LYS A 5 -9.07 0.36 -13.07
CA LYS A 5 -10.00 -0.43 -12.27
C LYS A 5 -9.37 -1.74 -11.78
N SER A 6 -8.66 -2.46 -12.65
CA SER A 6 -7.88 -3.64 -12.25
C SER A 6 -6.82 -3.25 -11.23
N GLN A 7 -6.10 -2.15 -11.46
CA GLN A 7 -5.09 -1.67 -10.51
C GLN A 7 -5.70 -1.29 -9.15
N LEU A 8 -6.90 -0.68 -9.14
CA LEU A 8 -7.62 -0.36 -7.91
C LEU A 8 -8.01 -1.63 -7.14
N SER A 9 -8.47 -2.65 -7.85
CA SER A 9 -8.82 -3.96 -7.27
C SER A 9 -7.60 -4.65 -6.67
N ASP A 10 -6.46 -4.61 -7.37
CA ASP A 10 -5.21 -5.22 -6.91
C ASP A 10 -4.69 -4.51 -5.65
N VAL A 11 -4.71 -3.17 -5.64
CA VAL A 11 -4.30 -2.37 -4.48
C VAL A 11 -5.23 -2.63 -3.30
N SER A 12 -6.55 -2.71 -3.51
CA SER A 12 -7.50 -2.98 -2.43
C SER A 12 -7.30 -4.37 -1.84
N THR A 13 -7.13 -5.39 -2.68
CA THR A 13 -6.83 -6.77 -2.23
C THR A 13 -5.55 -6.82 -1.37
N LYS A 14 -4.51 -6.07 -1.76
CA LYS A 14 -3.26 -5.99 -0.98
C LYS A 14 -3.44 -5.30 0.36
N ILE A 15 -4.22 -4.21 0.39
CA ILE A 15 -4.56 -3.52 1.65
C ILE A 15 -5.28 -4.50 2.58
N ASP A 16 -6.32 -5.19 2.10
CA ASP A 16 -7.10 -6.13 2.92
C ASP A 16 -6.21 -7.26 3.49
N ALA A 17 -5.29 -7.80 2.69
CA ALA A 17 -4.36 -8.83 3.13
C ALA A 17 -3.40 -8.34 4.22
N LEU A 18 -2.85 -7.12 4.07
CA LEU A 18 -1.94 -6.52 5.05
C LEU A 18 -2.66 -6.10 6.33
N GLU A 19 -3.89 -5.61 6.24
CA GLU A 19 -4.70 -5.30 7.42
C GLU A 19 -5.06 -6.55 8.22
N GLU A 20 -5.34 -7.67 7.55
CA GLU A 20 -5.58 -8.94 8.21
C GLU A 20 -4.29 -9.49 8.85
N GLU A 21 -3.15 -9.43 8.16
CA GLU A 21 -1.86 -9.79 8.77
C GLU A 21 -1.57 -8.93 10.01
N ARG A 22 -1.85 -7.63 9.94
CA ARG A 22 -1.74 -6.71 11.06
C ARG A 22 -2.60 -7.15 12.24
N ARG A 23 -3.86 -7.50 11.99
CA ARG A 23 -4.82 -7.98 12.99
C ARG A 23 -4.31 -9.25 13.67
N VAL A 24 -3.86 -10.23 12.89
CA VAL A 24 -3.32 -11.49 13.42
C VAL A 24 -2.11 -11.25 14.33
N ILE A 25 -1.19 -10.35 13.94
CA ILE A 25 -0.03 -10.01 14.77
C ILE A 25 -0.48 -9.41 16.11
N TYR A 26 -1.45 -8.49 16.09
CA TYR A 26 -2.00 -7.92 17.33
C TYR A 26 -2.68 -8.95 18.23
N GLU A 27 -3.44 -9.88 17.64
CA GLU A 27 -4.17 -10.92 18.37
C GLU A 27 -3.23 -12.00 18.94
N ASP A 28 -2.23 -12.44 18.18
CA ASP A 28 -1.32 -13.52 18.57
C ASP A 28 -0.25 -13.04 19.55
N SER A 29 0.33 -11.87 19.29
CA SER A 29 1.54 -11.44 20.00
C SER A 29 1.25 -10.54 21.22
N HIS A 30 0.06 -9.95 21.38
CA HIS A 30 -0.19 -8.89 22.38
C HIS A 30 0.90 -7.80 22.39
N VAL A 31 1.58 -7.59 21.25
CA VAL A 31 2.73 -6.70 21.11
C VAL A 31 2.31 -5.33 20.59
N ASP A 32 3.04 -4.32 21.03
CA ASP A 32 2.95 -2.97 20.50
C ASP A 32 3.73 -2.82 19.18
N GLU A 33 3.35 -1.81 18.37
CA GLU A 33 3.96 -1.52 17.06
C GLU A 33 5.49 -1.35 17.07
N LEU A 34 6.05 -1.00 18.23
CA LEU A 34 7.48 -0.79 18.44
C LEU A 34 8.28 -2.09 18.65
N GLU A 35 7.62 -3.17 19.06
CA GLU A 35 8.27 -4.43 19.43
C GLU A 35 8.31 -5.43 18.26
N HIS A 36 7.49 -5.22 17.23
CA HIS A 36 7.34 -6.16 16.13
C HIS A 36 7.80 -5.56 14.79
N PRO A 37 9.00 -5.88 14.28
CA PRO A 37 9.55 -5.27 13.06
C PRO A 37 8.69 -5.52 11.81
N ARG A 38 7.91 -6.61 11.77
CA ARG A 38 6.95 -6.86 10.69
C ARG A 38 5.76 -5.89 10.72
N LEU A 39 5.33 -5.45 11.90
CA LEU A 39 4.22 -4.53 12.08
C LEU A 39 4.56 -3.14 11.56
N ILE A 40 5.80 -2.69 11.79
CA ILE A 40 6.39 -1.48 11.19
C ILE A 40 6.38 -1.56 9.66
N ALA A 41 6.88 -2.67 9.10
CA ALA A 41 6.89 -2.88 7.65
C ALA A 41 5.47 -2.86 7.05
N ILE A 42 4.51 -3.54 7.68
CA ILE A 42 3.10 -3.55 7.27
C ILE A 42 2.52 -2.14 7.29
N ASN A 43 2.77 -1.36 8.35
CA ASN A 43 2.26 0.01 8.46
C ASN A 43 2.81 0.93 7.36
N HIS A 44 4.11 0.85 7.06
CA HIS A 44 4.71 1.59 5.94
C HIS A 44 4.12 1.15 4.59
N GLU A 45 3.96 -0.15 4.36
CA GLU A 45 3.40 -0.66 3.10
C GLU A 45 1.93 -0.24 2.93
N LEU A 46 1.14 -0.28 4.01
CA LEU A 46 -0.23 0.23 4.03
C LEU A 46 -0.29 1.72 3.68
N GLU A 47 0.59 2.56 4.21
CA GLU A 47 0.64 3.99 3.89
C GLU A 47 0.84 4.22 2.38
N HIS A 48 1.80 3.52 1.77
CA HIS A 48 2.06 3.59 0.34
C HIS A 48 0.88 3.10 -0.51
N LEU A 49 0.23 2.00 -0.09
CA LEU A 49 -0.91 1.45 -0.80
C LEU A 49 -2.15 2.35 -0.71
N TRP A 50 -2.40 2.97 0.45
CA TRP A 50 -3.48 3.94 0.62
C TRP A 50 -3.27 5.20 -0.20
N ASP A 51 -2.03 5.71 -0.29
CA ASP A 51 -1.71 6.79 -1.21
C ASP A 51 -1.94 6.39 -2.68
N ARG A 52 -1.45 5.22 -3.08
CA ARG A 52 -1.66 4.70 -4.45
C ARG A 52 -3.14 4.53 -4.78
N LYS A 53 -3.93 3.98 -3.85
CA LYS A 53 -5.39 3.83 -4.00
C LYS A 53 -6.06 5.18 -4.26
N ARG A 54 -5.77 6.18 -3.43
CA ARG A 54 -6.32 7.54 -3.57
C ARG A 54 -5.97 8.16 -4.92
N ARG A 55 -4.73 7.98 -5.40
CA ARG A 55 -4.31 8.47 -6.73
C ARG A 55 -5.09 7.78 -7.85
N ILE A 56 -5.30 6.47 -7.77
CA ILE A 56 -6.06 5.71 -8.77
C ILE A 56 -7.53 6.15 -8.78
N GLU A 57 -8.15 6.28 -7.61
CA GLU A 57 -9.54 6.76 -7.47
C GLU A 57 -9.70 8.19 -8.02
N ALA A 58 -8.75 9.07 -7.76
CA ALA A 58 -8.73 10.42 -8.31
C ALA A 58 -8.59 10.41 -9.85
N ALA A 59 -7.72 9.57 -10.40
CA ALA A 59 -7.55 9.43 -11.84
C ALA A 59 -8.82 8.88 -12.52
N ILE A 60 -9.46 7.86 -11.93
CA ILE A 60 -10.75 7.33 -12.41
C ILE A 60 -11.83 8.43 -12.38
N SER A 61 -11.90 9.19 -11.29
CA SER A 61 -12.89 10.27 -11.13
C SER A 61 -12.68 11.41 -12.12
N ALA A 62 -11.43 11.67 -12.51
CA ALA A 62 -11.06 12.64 -13.54
C ALA A 62 -11.25 12.12 -14.99
N GLY A 63 -11.70 10.87 -15.16
CA GLY A 63 -11.88 10.25 -16.48
C GLY A 63 -10.56 9.91 -17.19
N LEU A 64 -9.45 9.81 -16.43
CA LEU A 64 -8.16 9.40 -16.97
C LEU A 64 -8.13 7.89 -17.20
N THR A 65 -7.37 7.46 -18.22
CA THR A 65 -7.14 6.04 -18.51
C THR A 65 -5.89 5.49 -17.84
N GLU A 66 -5.03 6.38 -17.33
CA GLU A 66 -3.77 6.06 -16.66
C GLU A 66 -3.46 7.06 -15.53
N LEU A 67 -2.56 6.68 -14.63
CA LEU A 67 -2.10 7.56 -13.55
C LEU A 67 -1.17 8.64 -14.13
N PRO A 68 -1.47 9.94 -13.93
CA PRO A 68 -0.70 11.03 -14.55
C PRO A 68 0.67 11.25 -13.90
N ILE A 69 0.88 10.74 -12.69
CA ILE A 69 2.16 10.84 -11.98
C ILE A 69 2.56 9.42 -11.56
N PRO A 70 3.68 8.88 -12.07
CA PRO A 70 4.21 7.61 -11.59
C PRO A 70 4.56 7.72 -10.10
N PRO A 71 4.46 6.63 -9.32
CA PRO A 71 4.89 6.65 -7.92
C PRO A 71 6.36 7.13 -7.83
N PRO A 72 6.74 7.83 -6.75
CA PRO A 72 8.15 8.15 -6.52
C PRO A 72 8.95 6.85 -6.58
N ALA A 73 10.08 6.87 -7.29
CA ALA A 73 10.97 5.72 -7.35
C ALA A 73 11.36 5.34 -5.90
N PRO A 74 11.43 4.04 -5.57
CA PRO A 74 12.02 3.64 -4.31
C PRO A 74 13.41 4.26 -4.22
N GLU A 75 13.75 4.83 -3.07
CA GLU A 75 15.08 5.37 -2.83
C GLU A 75 16.07 4.23 -3.04
N GLU A 76 16.76 4.21 -4.19
CA GLU A 76 17.90 3.33 -4.39
C GLU A 76 18.90 3.70 -3.28
N GLU A 77 19.14 2.75 -2.37
CA GLU A 77 20.10 2.88 -1.28
C GLU A 77 21.41 3.49 -1.82
N PRO A 78 21.98 4.51 -1.16
CA PRO A 78 23.24 5.07 -1.61
C PRO A 78 24.32 3.99 -1.50
N VAL A 79 24.89 3.67 -2.65
CA VAL A 79 26.08 2.83 -2.80
C VAL A 79 27.16 3.25 -1.79
N GLY A 80 27.55 2.32 -0.92
CA GLY A 80 28.67 2.43 0.01
C GLY A 80 29.45 1.13 0.07
#